data_AF-A0A3C0KQF2-F1
#
_entry.id   AF-A0A3C0KQF2-F1
#
_cell.length_a   1.000
_cell.length_b   1.000
_cell.length_c   1.000
_cell.angle_alpha   90.00
_cell.angle_beta   90.00
_cell.angle_gamma   90.00
#
_symmetry.space_group_name_H-M   'P 1'
#
loop_
_entity.id
_entity.type
_entity.pdbx_description
1 polymer ?
#
loop_
_entity_poly.entity_id
_entity_poly.type
_entity_poly.pdbx_seq_one_letter_code
_entity_poly.pdbx_strand_id
1 'polypeptide(L)' 'MKPVTTIVVLLLIVISVAQLLRLILQVEIIAAGFYVPVWLSIFGFIVPAILALMLWRENRK' A
#
# COMPACT_ATOMS: atom_id res chain seq x y z
N MET A 1 12.75 -1.23 -16.84
CA MET A 1 12.80 -0.90 -15.41
C MET A 1 14.17 -1.22 -14.86
N LYS A 2 14.77 -0.33 -14.08
CA LYS A 2 15.95 -0.67 -13.28
C LYS A 2 15.56 -1.75 -12.24
N PRO A 3 16.44 -2.69 -11.87
CA PRO A 3 16.11 -3.75 -10.92
C PRO A 3 15.52 -3.21 -9.60
N VAL A 4 16.06 -2.09 -9.13
CA VAL A 4 15.59 -1.38 -7.93
C VAL A 4 14.14 -0.92 -8.09
N THR A 5 13.75 -0.41 -9.25
CA THR A 5 12.38 0.04 -9.52
C THR A 5 11.38 -1.12 -9.42
N THR A 6 11.72 -2.29 -9.96
CA THR A 6 10.86 -3.48 -9.88
C THR A 6 10.64 -3.91 -8.43
N ILE A 7 11.70 -3.87 -7.60
CA ILE A 7 11.61 -4.17 -6.17
C ILE A 7 10.69 -3.17 -5.46
N VAL A 8 10.82 -1.88 -5.75
CA VAL A 8 9.98 -0.83 -5.15
C VAL A 8 8.51 -1.00 -5.55
N VAL A 9 8.21 -1.26 -6.83
CA VAL A 9 6.84 -1.52 -7.27
C VAL A 9 6.26 -2.75 -6.57
N LEU A 10 7.02 -3.85 -6.49
CA LEU A 10 6.59 -5.06 -5.80
C LEU A 10 6.26 -4.78 -4.33
N LEU A 11 7.15 -4.06 -3.62
CA LEU A 11 6.96 -3.68 -2.22
C LEU A 11 5.71 -2.82 -2.02
N LEU A 12 5.48 -1.83 -2.89
CA LEU A 12 4.28 -0.99 -2.84
C LEU A 12 3.00 -1.80 -3.07
N ILE A 13 3.02 -2.76 -3.99
CA ILE A 13 1.88 -3.66 -4.23
C ILE A 13 1.60 -4.52 -2.99
N VAL A 14 2.63 -5.11 -2.38
CA VAL A 14 2.47 -5.92 -1.16
C VAL A 14 1.88 -5.10 -0.01
N ILE A 15 2.38 -3.88 0.21
CA ILE A 15 1.84 -2.97 1.23
C ILE A 15 0.38 -2.63 0.94
N SER A 16 0.06 -2.32 -0.32
CA SER A 16 -1.30 -2.02 -0.74
C SER A 16 -2.23 -3.22 -0.46
N VAL A 17 -1.86 -4.42 -0.87
CA VAL A 17 -2.65 -5.65 -0.61
C VAL A 17 -2.81 -5.91 0.89
N ALA A 18 -1.78 -5.71 1.70
CA ALA A 18 -1.88 -5.85 3.16
C ALA A 18 -2.89 -4.87 3.78
N GLN A 19 -2.93 -3.63 3.29
CA GLN A 19 -3.89 -2.61 3.74
C GLN A 19 -5.32 -2.93 3.27
N LEU A 20 -5.47 -3.48 2.06
CA LEU A 20 -6.77 -3.97 1.57
C LEU A 20 -7.27 -5.15 2.42
N LEU A 21 -6.39 -6.10 2.72
CA LEU A 21 -6.73 -7.26 3.54
C LEU A 21 -7.10 -6.83 4.96
N ARG A 22 -6.37 -5.88 5.54
CA ARG A 22 -6.73 -5.25 6.82
C ARG A 22 -8.14 -4.66 6.79
N LEU A 23 -8.51 -4.00 5.68
CA LEU A 23 -9.81 -3.40 5.52
C LEU A 23 -10.93 -4.44 5.40
N ILE A 24 -10.70 -5.53 4.66
CA ILE A 24 -11.68 -6.63 4.50
C ILE A 24 -11.87 -7.41 5.80
N LEU A 25 -10.77 -7.76 6.46
CA LEU A 25 -10.78 -8.52 7.71
C LEU A 25 -11.13 -7.68 8.95
N GLN A 26 -11.33 -6.37 8.77
CA GLN A 26 -11.61 -5.41 9.85
C GLN A 26 -10.62 -5.54 11.01
N VAL A 27 -9.34 -5.74 10.71
CA VAL A 27 -8.31 -5.98 11.74
C VAL A 27 -8.06 -4.70 12.54
N GLU A 28 -8.48 -4.74 13.79
CA GLU A 28 -8.25 -3.69 14.76
C GLU A 28 -6.76 -3.67 15.15
N ILE A 29 -6.15 -2.50 14.99
CA ILE A 29 -4.75 -2.27 15.38
C ILE A 29 -4.76 -1.18 16.43
N ILE A 30 -4.16 -1.48 17.59
CA ILE A 30 -3.92 -0.51 18.65
C ILE A 30 -2.48 -0.03 18.50
N ALA A 31 -2.30 1.26 18.23
CA ALA A 31 -0.99 1.88 18.13
C ALA A 31 -0.89 2.99 19.18
N ALA A 32 0.15 2.94 20.02
CA ALA A 32 0.37 3.91 21.10
C ALA A 32 -0.85 4.12 22.03
N GLY A 33 -1.64 3.07 22.26
CA GLY A 33 -2.86 3.14 23.09
C GLY A 33 -4.11 3.68 22.39
N PHE A 34 -4.01 4.05 21.11
CA PHE A 34 -5.15 4.49 20.30
C PHE A 34 -5.57 3.41 19.31
N TYR A 35 -6.89 3.20 19.19
CA TYR A 35 -7.45 2.38 18.11
C TYR A 35 -7.24 3.11 16.80
N VAL A 36 -6.52 2.48 15.87
CA VAL A 36 -6.34 3.02 14.52
C VAL A 36 -7.58 2.65 13.71
N PRO A 37 -8.47 3.61 13.41
CA PRO A 37 -9.71 3.31 12.71
C PRO A 37 -9.44 2.70 11.33
N VAL A 38 -10.23 1.69 10.97
CA VAL A 38 -10.02 0.87 9.77
C VAL A 38 -10.10 1.68 8.48
N TRP A 39 -10.84 2.81 8.49
CA TRP A 39 -10.92 3.74 7.35
C TRP A 39 -9.55 4.33 6.92
N LEU A 40 -8.54 4.35 7.80
CA LEU A 40 -7.20 4.86 7.50
C LEU A 40 -6.48 3.92 6.54
N SER A 41 -6.84 2.64 6.54
CA SER A 41 -6.33 1.67 5.57
C SER A 41 -6.79 1.96 4.14
N ILE A 42 -7.85 2.74 3.92
CA ILE A 42 -8.22 3.21 2.57
C ILE A 42 -7.09 4.04 1.99
N PHE A 43 -6.58 5.00 2.77
CA PHE A 43 -5.43 5.80 2.37
C PHE A 43 -4.16 4.93 2.24
N GLY A 44 -3.98 3.99 3.16
CA GLY A 44 -2.90 3.01 3.12
C GLY A 44 -2.93 2.09 1.90
N PHE A 45 -4.10 1.86 1.28
CA PHE A 45 -4.24 1.08 0.05
C PHE A 45 -4.01 1.95 -1.19
N ILE A 46 -4.70 3.10 -1.25
CA ILE A 46 -4.75 3.99 -2.42
C ILE A 46 -3.38 4.59 -2.73
N VAL A 47 -2.68 5.14 -1.73
CA VAL A 47 -1.40 5.84 -1.95
C VAL A 47 -0.35 4.92 -2.57
N PRO A 48 -0.02 3.75 -1.98
CA PRO A 48 0.97 2.86 -2.59
C PRO A 48 0.51 2.26 -3.92
N ALA A 49 -0.79 2.04 -4.13
CA ALA A 49 -1.31 1.60 -5.43
C ALA A 49 -1.05 2.65 -6.52
N ILE A 50 -1.36 3.93 -6.25
CA ILE A 50 -1.11 5.04 -7.18
C ILE A 50 0.39 5.17 -7.45
N LEU A 51 1.24 5.14 -6.41
CA LEU A 51 2.69 5.24 -6.57
C LEU A 51 3.27 4.08 -7.39
N ALA A 52 2.80 2.85 -7.16
CA ALA A 52 3.19 1.69 -7.95
C ALA A 52 2.82 1.86 -9.43
N LEU A 53 1.61 2.34 -9.72
CA LEU A 53 1.14 2.59 -11.09
C LEU A 53 1.91 3.73 -11.76
N MET A 54 2.15 4.84 -11.06
CA MET A 54 2.95 5.96 -11.59
C MET A 54 4.36 5.51 -11.91
N LEU A 55 5.03 4.81 -10.99
CA LEU A 55 6.39 4.32 -11.19
C LEU A 55 6.47 3.29 -12.34
N TRP A 56 5.43 2.47 -12.48
CA TRP A 56 5.30 1.56 -13.61
C TRP A 56 5.17 2.28 -14.94
N ARG A 57 4.32 3.32 -15.02
CA ARG A 57 4.12 4.13 -16.23
C ARG A 57 5.38 4.90 -16.61
N GLU A 58 6.06 5.50 -15.64
CA GLU A 58 7.31 6.25 -15.86
C GLU A 58 8.39 5.36 -16.49
N ASN A 59 8.48 4.09 -16.08
CA ASN A 59 9.48 3.16 -16.59
C ASN A 59 9.08 2.41 -17.87
N ARG A 60 7.85 2.62 -18.36
CA ARG A 60 7.34 2.05 -19.61
C ARG A 60 7.38 3.06 -20.76
N LYS A 61 7.56 4.35 -20.48
CA LYS A 61 8.02 5.35 -21.44
C LYS A 61 9.53 5.22 -21.66
#